data_AF-A0A7R9WSX7-F1
#
_entry.id   AF-A0A7R9WSX7-F1
#
_cell.length_a   1.000
_cell.length_b   1.000
_cell.length_c   1.000
_cell.angle_alpha   90.00
_cell.angle_beta   90.00
_cell.angle_gamma   90.00
#
_symmetry.space_group_name_H-M   'P 1'
#
loop_
_entity.id
_entity.type
_entity.pdbx_description
1 polymer ?
#
loop_
_entity_poly.entity_id
_entity_poly.type
_entity_poly.pdbx_seq_one_letter_code
_entity_poly.pdbx_strand_id
1 'polypeptide(L)'
;VIFGRGKVINTSAGNLGLVRLVQSRLQEYVSTQSRQRKSAIVSDTIDTIRESSNHEGAFVRQDRDGRYWEETEADAREKVGTVFRNLLKHRYRSSSFSKTQRIKEQRATRKKQIPQSAQAGMTALDHSQGSGEPGSAGAPRRVSGAGSGGSSC
;
A
#
# COMPACT_ATOMS: atom_id res chain seq x y z
N VAL A 1 10.97 -12.16 -10.34
CA VAL A 1 10.18 -11.72 -9.15
C VAL A 1 11.14 -11.41 -8.02
N ILE A 2 10.98 -10.29 -7.33
CA ILE A 2 11.92 -9.84 -6.29
C ILE A 2 11.33 -10.03 -4.89
N PHE A 3 12.08 -10.70 -4.02
CA PHE A 3 11.79 -10.90 -2.61
C PHE A 3 12.29 -9.72 -1.78
N GLY A 4 11.58 -9.43 -0.70
CA GLY A 4 11.91 -8.35 0.21
C GLY A 4 10.68 -7.58 0.68
N ARG A 5 10.94 -6.49 1.40
CA ARG A 5 9.93 -5.60 1.98
C ARG A 5 10.03 -4.21 1.38
N GLY A 6 8.92 -3.48 1.42
CA GLY A 6 8.87 -2.08 1.02
C GLY A 6 8.19 -1.83 -0.31
N LYS A 7 7.88 -0.55 -0.54
CA LYS A 7 7.06 -0.13 -1.68
C LYS A 7 7.76 -0.35 -3.02
N VAL A 8 9.06 -0.04 -3.10
CA VAL A 8 9.86 -0.15 -4.32
C VAL A 8 9.84 -1.57 -4.88
N ILE A 9 10.08 -2.56 -4.01
CA ILE A 9 10.05 -3.99 -4.37
C ILE A 9 8.65 -4.42 -4.81
N ASN A 10 7.61 -4.00 -4.08
CA ASN A 10 6.22 -4.33 -4.42
C ASN A 10 5.75 -3.69 -5.74
N THR A 11 6.35 -2.58 -6.15
CA THR A 11 6.04 -1.90 -7.43
C THR A 11 7.00 -2.25 -8.56
N SER A 12 7.92 -3.19 -8.36
CA SER A 12 8.80 -3.67 -9.43
C SER A 12 8.00 -4.35 -10.55
N ALA A 13 8.50 -4.26 -11.78
CA ALA A 13 7.83 -4.82 -12.95
C ALA A 13 7.52 -6.33 -12.78
N GLY A 14 8.48 -7.10 -12.26
CA GLY A 14 8.29 -8.53 -11.99
C GLY A 14 7.22 -8.83 -10.94
N ASN A 15 7.14 -8.03 -9.87
CA ASN A 15 6.13 -8.25 -8.82
C ASN A 15 4.73 -7.80 -9.28
N LEU A 16 4.64 -6.73 -10.08
CA LEU A 16 3.39 -6.32 -10.72
C LEU A 16 2.93 -7.37 -11.74
N GLY A 17 3.86 -7.94 -12.52
CA GLY A 17 3.60 -9.05 -13.44
C GLY A 17 3.04 -10.28 -12.71
N LEU A 18 3.69 -10.70 -11.61
CA LEU A 18 3.19 -11.76 -10.74
C LEU A 18 1.77 -11.48 -10.25
N VAL A 19 1.48 -10.26 -9.79
CA VAL A 19 0.13 -9.90 -9.33
C VAL A 19 -0.90 -10.03 -10.45
N ARG A 20 -0.58 -9.58 -11.67
CA ARG A 20 -1.48 -9.71 -12.84
C ARG A 20 -1.71 -11.17 -13.23
N LEU A 21 -0.66 -11.98 -13.22
CA LEU A 21 -0.75 -13.42 -13.51
C LEU A 21 -1.61 -14.15 -12.47
N VAL A 22 -1.42 -13.85 -11.18
CA VAL A 22 -2.25 -14.43 -10.12
C VAL A 22 -3.70 -13.95 -10.23
N GLN A 23 -3.92 -12.69 -10.60
CA GLN A 23 -5.28 -12.16 -10.82
C GLN A 23 -6.04 -12.88 -11.94
N SER A 24 -5.38 -13.26 -13.03
CA SER A 24 -6.04 -13.99 -14.13
C SER A 24 -6.43 -15.41 -13.72
N ARG A 25 -5.64 -16.06 -12.85
CA ARG A 25 -5.93 -17.41 -12.31
C ARG A 25 -6.75 -17.42 -11.02
N LEU A 26 -7.10 -16.24 -10.49
CA LEU A 26 -7.76 -16.12 -9.19
C LEU A 26 -9.16 -16.76 -9.19
N GLN A 27 -9.90 -16.65 -10.29
CA GLN A 27 -11.23 -17.25 -10.41
C GLN A 27 -11.17 -18.79 -10.34
N GLU A 28 -10.25 -19.40 -11.09
CA GLU A 28 -10.02 -20.85 -11.04
C GLU A 28 -9.61 -21.30 -9.64
N TYR A 29 -8.76 -20.53 -8.96
CA TYR A 29 -8.32 -20.82 -7.59
C TYR A 29 -9.46 -20.79 -6.57
N VAL A 30 -10.45 -19.92 -6.76
CA VAL A 30 -11.60 -19.78 -5.85
C VAL A 30 -12.68 -20.83 -6.13
N SER A 31 -12.93 -21.15 -7.39
CA SER A 31 -13.98 -22.09 -7.78
C SER A 31 -13.68 -23.52 -7.32
N THR A 32 -12.40 -23.88 -7.20
CA THR A 32 -11.98 -25.19 -6.70
C THR A 32 -12.03 -25.31 -5.18
N GLN A 33 -12.62 -26.39 -4.69
CA GLN A 33 -12.57 -26.77 -3.28
C GLN A 33 -11.41 -27.73 -2.96
N SER A 34 -10.81 -28.37 -3.97
CA SER A 34 -9.73 -29.34 -3.80
C SER A 34 -8.42 -28.65 -3.44
N ARG A 35 -7.80 -29.11 -2.34
CA ARG A 35 -6.46 -28.66 -1.91
C ARG A 35 -5.40 -28.99 -2.96
N GLN A 36 -5.48 -30.17 -3.57
CA GLN A 36 -4.56 -30.64 -4.60
C GLN A 36 -4.63 -29.72 -5.83
N ARG A 37 -5.85 -29.37 -6.28
CA ARG A 37 -6.01 -28.47 -7.42
C ARG A 37 -5.50 -27.06 -7.13
N LYS A 38 -5.70 -26.53 -5.91
CA LYS A 38 -5.09 -25.25 -5.49
C LYS A 38 -3.57 -25.30 -5.53
N SER A 39 -2.98 -26.42 -5.09
CA SER A 39 -1.53 -26.61 -5.18
C SER A 39 -1.05 -26.65 -6.62
N ALA A 40 -1.77 -27.34 -7.51
CA ALA A 40 -1.44 -27.39 -8.94
C ALA A 40 -1.47 -25.99 -9.57
N ILE A 41 -2.50 -25.18 -9.32
CA ILE A 41 -2.59 -23.79 -9.82
C ILE A 41 -1.38 -22.96 -9.37
N VAL A 42 -0.91 -23.15 -8.13
CA VAL A 42 0.28 -22.46 -7.63
C VAL A 42 1.54 -22.93 -8.35
N SER A 43 1.73 -24.25 -8.51
CA SER A 43 2.87 -24.80 -9.26
C SER A 43 2.88 -24.29 -10.71
N ASP A 44 1.76 -24.38 -11.43
CA ASP A 44 1.62 -23.87 -12.80
C ASP A 44 1.96 -22.37 -12.90
N THR A 45 1.72 -21.60 -11.84
CA THR A 45 2.05 -20.17 -11.77
C THR A 45 3.54 -19.94 -11.63
N ILE A 46 4.22 -20.75 -10.83
CA ILE A 46 5.68 -20.71 -10.71
C ILE A 46 6.32 -21.11 -12.04
N ASP A 47 5.82 -22.18 -12.67
CA ASP A 47 6.35 -22.68 -13.94
C ASP A 47 6.18 -21.67 -15.07
N THR A 48 5.02 -21.00 -15.14
CA THR A 48 4.81 -19.90 -16.11
C THR A 48 5.82 -18.76 -15.91
N ILE A 49 6.17 -18.44 -14.66
CA ILE A 49 7.14 -17.37 -14.37
C ILE A 49 8.55 -17.82 -14.76
N ARG A 50 8.92 -19.06 -14.45
CA ARG A 50 10.21 -19.65 -14.83
C ARG A 50 10.37 -19.70 -16.35
N GLU A 51 9.35 -20.14 -17.07
CA GLU A 51 9.34 -20.15 -18.54
C GLU A 51 9.57 -18.75 -19.10
N SER A 52 8.88 -17.74 -18.54
CA SER A 52 9.01 -16.35 -18.98
C SER A 52 10.38 -15.72 -18.70
N SER A 53 11.20 -16.34 -17.84
CA SER A 53 12.52 -15.88 -17.46
C SER A 53 13.65 -16.80 -17.93
N ASN A 54 13.41 -17.67 -18.91
CA ASN A 54 14.38 -18.67 -19.39
C ASN A 54 14.94 -19.55 -18.25
N HIS A 55 14.09 -19.92 -17.29
CA HIS A 55 14.39 -20.73 -16.09
C HIS A 55 15.37 -20.13 -15.07
N GLU A 56 16.05 -19.03 -15.38
CA GLU A 56 16.99 -18.38 -14.47
C GLU A 56 16.44 -17.05 -13.95
N GLY A 57 16.81 -16.66 -12.72
CA GLY A 57 16.45 -15.36 -12.15
C GLY A 57 14.93 -15.13 -11.98
N ALA A 58 14.13 -16.19 -12.04
CA ALA A 58 12.68 -16.16 -11.93
C ALA A 58 12.24 -15.58 -10.57
N PHE A 59 12.95 -15.96 -9.52
CA PHE A 59 12.69 -15.62 -8.12
C PHE A 59 14.02 -15.26 -7.46
N VAL A 60 14.19 -13.98 -7.11
CA VAL A 60 15.47 -13.48 -6.59
C VAL A 60 15.27 -12.63 -5.34
N ARG A 61 16.26 -12.63 -4.46
CA ARG A 61 16.37 -11.72 -3.33
C ARG A 61 17.58 -10.81 -3.52
N GLN A 62 17.40 -9.53 -3.22
CA GLN A 62 18.49 -8.57 -3.21
C GLN A 62 19.13 -8.52 -1.83
N ASP A 63 20.45 -8.62 -1.78
CA ASP A 63 21.25 -8.47 -0.57
C ASP A 63 21.56 -6.99 -0.27
N ARG A 64 22.12 -6.71 0.89
CA ARG A 64 22.51 -5.35 1.33
C ARG A 64 23.54 -4.72 0.39
N ASP A 65 24.41 -5.54 -0.19
CA ASP A 65 25.45 -5.12 -1.14
C ASP A 65 24.92 -4.95 -2.58
N GLY A 66 23.60 -5.10 -2.78
CA GLY A 66 22.96 -4.94 -4.08
C GLY A 66 23.03 -6.16 -5.00
N ARG A 67 23.65 -7.27 -4.55
CA ARG A 67 23.71 -8.55 -5.28
C ARG A 67 22.36 -9.27 -5.25
N TYR A 68 22.07 -10.04 -6.29
CA TYR A 68 20.87 -10.86 -6.39
C TYR A 68 21.21 -12.33 -6.22
N TRP A 69 20.40 -13.01 -5.41
CA TRP A 69 20.51 -14.44 -5.15
C TRP A 69 19.21 -15.12 -5.55
N GLU A 70 19.31 -16.30 -6.16
CA GLU A 70 18.13 -17.09 -6.49
C GLU A 70 17.53 -17.72 -5.23
N GLU A 71 16.21 -17.67 -5.14
CA GLU A 71 15.46 -18.22 -4.01
C GLU A 71 15.00 -19.64 -4.31
N THR A 72 14.72 -20.41 -3.25
CA THR A 72 14.29 -21.80 -3.40
C THR A 72 12.88 -21.91 -3.96
N GLU A 73 12.51 -23.08 -4.48
CA GLU A 73 11.13 -23.33 -4.92
C GLU A 73 10.12 -23.21 -3.77
N ALA A 74 10.51 -23.57 -2.55
CA ALA A 74 9.67 -23.43 -1.36
C ALA A 74 9.30 -21.95 -1.12
N ASP A 75 10.29 -21.06 -1.21
CA ASP A 75 10.09 -19.61 -1.07
C ASP A 75 9.22 -19.05 -2.21
N ALA A 76 9.44 -19.50 -3.44
CA ALA A 76 8.61 -19.15 -4.60
C ALA A 76 7.14 -19.53 -4.38
N ARG A 77 6.89 -20.76 -3.90
CA ARG A 77 5.55 -21.27 -3.58
C ARG A 77 4.89 -20.48 -2.47
N GLU A 78 5.62 -20.17 -1.40
CA GLU A 78 5.09 -19.35 -0.31
C GLU A 78 4.74 -17.92 -0.79
N LYS A 79 5.61 -17.33 -1.62
CA LYS A 79 5.39 -16.00 -2.20
C LYS A 79 4.13 -15.96 -3.05
N VAL A 80 3.99 -16.89 -3.99
CA VAL A 80 2.81 -16.98 -4.87
C VAL A 80 1.55 -17.22 -4.03
N GLY A 81 1.58 -18.15 -3.09
CA GLY A 81 0.46 -18.41 -2.17
C GLY A 81 0.06 -17.19 -1.35
N THR A 82 1.03 -16.39 -0.90
CA THR A 82 0.78 -15.12 -0.21
C THR A 82 0.08 -14.12 -1.12
N VAL A 83 0.46 -14.02 -2.39
CA VAL A 83 -0.21 -13.14 -3.36
C VAL A 83 -1.65 -13.57 -3.60
N PHE A 84 -1.93 -14.88 -3.77
CA PHE A 84 -3.30 -15.40 -3.83
C PHE A 84 -4.12 -14.99 -2.60
N ARG A 85 -3.59 -15.24 -1.39
CA ARG A 85 -4.26 -14.87 -0.13
C ARG A 85 -4.54 -13.37 -0.03
N ASN A 86 -3.58 -12.52 -0.44
CA ASN A 86 -3.75 -11.07 -0.41
C ASN A 86 -4.84 -10.61 -1.39
N LEU A 87 -4.86 -11.15 -2.60
CA LEU A 87 -5.88 -10.82 -3.60
C LEU A 87 -7.27 -11.27 -3.18
N LEU A 88 -7.38 -12.43 -2.52
CA LEU A 88 -8.64 -12.90 -1.91
C LEU A 88 -9.14 -11.94 -0.84
N LYS A 89 -8.26 -11.49 0.06
CA LYS A 89 -8.59 -10.48 1.08
C LYS A 89 -9.05 -9.18 0.42
N HIS A 90 -8.41 -8.73 -0.66
CA HIS A 90 -8.83 -7.52 -1.38
C HIS A 90 -10.17 -7.68 -2.12
N ARG A 91 -10.46 -8.88 -2.66
CA ARG A 91 -11.76 -9.20 -3.28
C ARG A 91 -12.90 -9.19 -2.27
N TYR A 92 -12.63 -9.59 -1.03
CA TYR A 92 -13.64 -9.68 0.04
C TYR A 92 -13.73 -8.42 0.93
N ARG A 93 -12.77 -7.50 0.86
CA ARG A 93 -12.70 -6.27 1.68
C ARG A 93 -12.48 -5.02 0.81
N SER A 94 -13.52 -4.62 0.07
CA SER A 94 -13.60 -3.33 -0.61
C SER A 94 -13.89 -2.19 0.38
N SER A 95 -12.84 -1.58 0.95
CA SER A 95 -12.92 -0.22 1.52
C SER A 95 -11.57 0.50 1.64
N SER A 96 -10.47 -0.25 1.88
CA SER A 96 -9.13 0.35 2.07
C SER A 96 -8.33 0.55 0.78
N PHE A 97 -8.61 -0.24 -0.28
CA PHE A 97 -7.99 -0.07 -1.59
C PHE A 97 -8.48 1.20 -2.28
N SER A 98 -9.80 1.45 -2.26
CA SER A 98 -10.41 2.68 -2.77
C SER A 98 -9.91 3.92 -2.02
N LYS A 99 -9.69 3.82 -0.70
CA LYS A 99 -9.09 4.91 0.09
C LYS A 99 -7.62 5.16 -0.30
N THR A 100 -6.84 4.10 -0.52
CA THR A 100 -5.43 4.22 -0.93
C THR A 100 -5.28 4.75 -2.36
N GLN A 101 -6.15 4.32 -3.29
CA GLN A 101 -6.20 4.87 -4.65
C GLN A 101 -6.67 6.32 -4.65
N ARG A 102 -7.73 6.66 -3.90
CA ARG A 102 -8.21 8.05 -3.77
C ARG A 102 -7.16 8.97 -3.15
N ILE A 103 -6.42 8.51 -2.13
CA ILE A 103 -5.29 9.27 -1.57
C ILE A 103 -4.17 9.45 -2.60
N LYS A 104 -3.89 8.42 -3.43
CA LYS A 104 -2.88 8.49 -4.49
C LYS A 104 -3.29 9.48 -5.60
N GLU A 105 -4.55 9.49 -5.99
CA GLU A 105 -5.13 10.42 -6.97
C GLU A 105 -5.17 11.86 -6.45
N GLN A 106 -5.54 12.07 -5.17
CA GLN A 106 -5.50 13.39 -4.53
C GLN A 106 -4.07 13.95 -4.40
N ARG A 107 -3.06 13.10 -4.21
CA ARG A 107 -1.66 13.53 -4.19
C ARG A 107 -1.12 13.83 -5.59
N ALA A 108 -1.57 13.10 -6.61
CA ALA A 108 -1.18 13.34 -8.00
C ALA A 108 -1.74 14.67 -8.54
N THR A 109 -2.97 15.02 -8.14
CA THR A 109 -3.60 16.30 -8.50
C THR A 109 -2.93 17.50 -7.81
N ARG A 110 -2.58 17.40 -6.51
CA ARG A 110 -1.85 18.48 -5.80
C ARG A 110 -0.47 18.79 -6.37
N LYS A 111 0.27 17.81 -6.89
CA LYS A 111 1.60 18.04 -7.48
C LYS A 111 1.58 18.82 -8.80
N LYS A 112 0.43 18.95 -9.47
CA LYS A 112 0.29 19.73 -10.71
C LYS A 112 0.01 21.22 -10.48
N GLN A 113 -0.19 21.65 -9.23
CA GLN A 113 -0.51 23.04 -8.88
C GLN A 113 0.64 23.71 -8.11
N ILE A 114 1.86 23.69 -8.65
CA ILE A 114 2.91 24.64 -8.22
C ILE A 114 2.82 25.83 -9.19
N PRO A 115 2.23 26.97 -8.80
CA PRO A 115 2.25 28.17 -9.64
C PRO A 115 3.68 28.73 -9.72
N GLN A 116 4.18 28.86 -10.95
CA GLN A 116 5.34 29.69 -11.31
C GLN A 116 4.94 31.17 -11.16
N SER A 117 5.04 31.72 -9.95
CA SER A 117 4.97 33.17 -9.75
C SER A 117 5.81 33.56 -8.54
N ALA A 118 7.11 33.40 -8.67
CA ALA A 118 8.09 33.95 -7.72
C ALA A 118 9.20 34.62 -8.53
N GLN A 119 8.90 35.80 -9.10
CA GLN A 119 9.90 36.81 -9.49
C GLN A 119 9.20 38.12 -9.91
N ALA A 120 8.89 38.95 -8.90
CA ALA A 120 8.72 40.40 -8.94
C ALA A 120 8.59 40.79 -7.45
N GLY A 121 9.63 41.29 -6.78
CA GLY A 121 10.17 42.63 -6.96
C GLY A 121 9.43 43.56 -6.00
N MET A 122 10.00 43.84 -4.82
CA MET A 122 9.73 45.07 -4.06
C MET A 122 10.77 45.26 -2.94
N THR A 123 11.50 46.35 -3.10
CA THR A 123 12.50 46.94 -2.21
C THR A 123 11.84 47.73 -1.08
N ALA A 124 12.35 47.53 0.14
CA ALA A 124 12.69 48.52 1.16
C ALA A 124 11.62 49.43 1.83
N LEU A 125 11.87 49.62 3.14
CA LEU A 125 11.58 50.77 4.03
C LEU A 125 10.33 50.73 4.96
N ASP A 126 10.60 50.38 6.22
CA ASP A 126 10.70 51.33 7.37
C ASP A 126 9.44 51.86 8.11
N HIS A 127 9.64 52.07 9.42
CA HIS A 127 8.86 52.83 10.43
C HIS A 127 7.70 52.19 11.25
N SER A 128 8.11 51.78 12.47
CA SER A 128 7.63 52.23 13.81
C SER A 128 6.20 51.98 14.33
N GLN A 129 6.18 51.24 15.45
CA GLN A 129 5.44 51.41 16.73
C GLN A 129 3.92 51.64 16.74
N GLY A 130 3.21 50.72 17.42
CA GLY A 130 1.83 50.91 17.88
C GLY A 130 1.44 49.85 18.91
N SER A 131 1.62 50.20 20.18
CA SER A 131 1.17 49.47 21.38
C SER A 131 -0.34 49.58 21.58
N GLY A 132 -1.00 48.48 21.95
CA GLY A 132 -2.40 48.47 22.39
C GLY A 132 -2.93 47.09 22.78
N GLU A 133 -2.73 46.69 24.05
CA GLU A 133 -3.69 45.87 24.82
C GLU A 133 -4.97 46.72 25.05
N PRO A 134 -6.19 46.19 25.35
CA PRO A 134 -6.46 45.00 26.18
C PRO A 134 -7.70 44.15 25.77
N GLY A 135 -7.99 43.09 26.53
CA GLY A 135 -9.39 42.77 26.88
C GLY A 135 -9.91 41.35 26.65
N SER A 136 -9.79 40.51 27.69
CA SER A 136 -10.93 39.84 28.37
C SER A 136 -12.04 39.14 27.55
N ALA A 137 -12.21 37.85 27.87
CA ALA A 137 -13.44 37.01 27.87
C ALA A 137 -13.32 35.79 26.94
N GLY A 138 -13.67 34.57 27.32
CA GLY A 138 -14.21 34.03 28.56
C GLY A 138 -14.28 32.51 28.40
N ALA A 139 -14.09 31.79 29.51
CA ALA A 139 -14.41 30.36 29.58
C ALA A 139 -15.92 30.17 29.37
N PRO A 140 -16.36 28.97 28.95
CA PRO A 140 -16.95 28.14 29.98
C PRO A 140 -16.44 26.70 30.00
N ARG A 141 -16.20 26.25 31.24
CA ARG A 141 -16.29 24.86 31.67
C ARG A 141 -17.73 24.38 31.43
N ARG A 142 -17.91 23.13 30.98
CA ARG A 142 -19.05 22.35 31.49
C ARG A 142 -18.63 20.92 31.82
N VAL A 143 -19.03 20.58 33.03
CA VAL A 143 -18.75 19.40 33.82
C VAL A 143 -19.96 18.48 33.75
N SER A 144 -19.70 17.18 33.85
CA SER A 144 -20.48 16.13 34.53
C SER A 144 -21.95 15.84 34.22
N GLY A 145 -22.21 14.53 34.18
CA GLY A 145 -23.48 13.83 34.47
C GLY A 145 -23.35 12.40 33.95
N ALA A 146 -22.99 11.36 34.73
CA ALA A 146 -23.56 10.79 35.96
C ALA A 146 -24.96 10.16 35.76
N GLY A 147 -25.11 8.90 36.21
CA GLY A 147 -26.38 8.16 36.35
C GLY A 147 -26.36 6.81 35.62
N SER A 148 -26.01 5.67 36.22
CA SER A 148 -26.62 4.91 37.34
C SER A 148 -27.76 3.97 36.91
N GLY A 149 -27.69 2.72 37.40
CA GLY A 149 -28.75 1.70 37.42
C GLY A 149 -28.37 0.45 36.62
N GLY A 150 -28.17 -0.76 37.18
CA GLY A 150 -28.73 -1.35 38.40
C GLY A 150 -29.84 -2.35 38.03
N SER A 151 -29.84 -3.51 38.71
CA SER A 151 -30.78 -4.65 38.66
C SER A 151 -30.42 -5.73 37.62
N SER A 152 -29.91 -6.91 38.00
CA SER A 152 -30.44 -7.98 38.88
C SER A 152 -31.67 -8.68 38.31
N CYS A 153 -31.44 -9.90 37.82
CA CYS A 153 -32.18 -11.11 38.15
C CYS A 153 -31.32 -12.32 37.78
#